data_AF-A0A7V9HG33-F1
#
_entry.id   AF-A0A7V9HG33-F1
#
_cell.length_a   1.000
_cell.length_b   1.000
_cell.length_c   1.000
_cell.angle_alpha   90.00
_cell.angle_beta   90.00
_cell.angle_gamma   90.00
#
_symmetry.space_group_name_H-M   'P 1'
#
loop_
_entity.id
_entity.type
_entity.pdbx_description
1 polymer ?
#
loop_
_entity_poly.entity_id
_entity_poly.type
_entity_poly.pdbx_seq_one_letter_code
_entity_poly.pdbx_strand_id
1 'polypeptide(L)'
;MSIVLSVFSVLGVGSTIAFARNNGNGSSAMVGGNLSDSIGAVANAASGEEVLDPVTVRMVRALNVRSRNQSMPGLRLTGEARVLPRTVDGKHVYVLPTDNGALCVLVEADTEVCGPPLSAARPASVTTLDSDGPGGAGATVIGVAMDGVTTISLTVNGAQIAVPVRENLFVFHGSSAMTLGDFSRPTASFADGRTVRLS
;
A
#
# COMPACT_ATOMS: atom_id res chain seq x y z
N MET A 1 -27.00 57.90 -15.78
CA MET A 1 -28.28 57.77 -15.05
C MET A 1 -28.05 56.72 -13.98
N SER A 2 -27.83 57.16 -12.75
CA SER A 2 -27.46 56.35 -11.60
C SER A 2 -28.68 55.66 -11.01
N ILE A 3 -28.56 54.38 -10.63
CA ILE A 3 -29.46 53.76 -9.64
C ILE A 3 -28.59 53.01 -8.63
N VAL A 4 -28.61 53.54 -7.42
CA VAL A 4 -28.24 52.91 -6.14
C VAL A 4 -29.55 52.37 -5.54
N LEU A 5 -29.54 51.20 -4.91
CA LEU A 5 -30.33 50.79 -3.72
C LEU A 5 -30.06 49.28 -3.50
N SER A 6 -29.39 48.82 -2.43
CA SER A 6 -29.75 48.75 -1.00
C SER A 6 -30.21 47.34 -0.58
N VAL A 7 -29.31 46.73 0.21
CA VAL A 7 -29.40 45.69 1.25
C VAL A 7 -30.78 45.27 1.75
N PHE A 8 -30.98 43.95 1.93
CA PHE A 8 -31.71 43.38 3.07
C PHE A 8 -31.04 42.10 3.58
N SER A 9 -30.56 42.15 4.81
CA SER A 9 -30.18 41.01 5.64
C SER A 9 -31.43 40.41 6.27
N VAL A 10 -31.55 39.08 6.29
CA VAL A 10 -32.47 38.37 7.20
C VAL A 10 -31.66 37.42 8.05
N LEU A 11 -31.49 37.82 9.31
CA LEU A 11 -31.21 36.94 10.44
C LEU A 11 -32.46 36.11 10.72
N GLY A 12 -32.34 34.78 10.67
CA GLY A 12 -33.34 33.82 11.10
C GLY A 12 -32.78 32.98 12.24
N VAL A 13 -33.53 32.99 13.34
CA VAL A 13 -33.19 32.56 14.70
C VAL A 13 -33.31 31.04 14.85
N GLY A 14 -32.59 30.49 15.83
CA GLY A 14 -32.35 29.06 16.00
C GLY A 14 -33.53 28.21 16.46
N SER A 15 -33.28 26.90 16.51
CA SER A 15 -33.84 25.98 17.50
C SER A 15 -33.02 24.69 17.53
N THR A 16 -32.39 24.46 18.67
CA THR A 16 -31.82 23.19 19.13
C THR A 16 -32.88 22.10 19.20
N ILE A 17 -32.62 20.95 18.60
CA ILE A 17 -33.23 19.68 19.03
C ILE A 17 -32.11 18.64 19.13
N ALA A 18 -31.73 18.36 20.37
CA ALA A 18 -30.97 17.18 20.73
C ALA A 18 -31.91 15.96 20.72
N PHE A 19 -31.53 14.91 20.00
CA PHE A 19 -32.03 13.56 20.23
C PHE A 19 -30.82 12.64 20.45
N ALA A 20 -30.42 12.55 21.72
CA ALA A 20 -29.70 11.38 22.20
C ALA A 20 -30.74 10.28 22.48
N ARG A 21 -30.71 9.20 21.69
CA ARG A 21 -31.21 7.89 22.12
C ARG A 21 -30.04 6.94 22.19
N ASN A 22 -29.57 6.74 23.42
CA ASN A 22 -28.74 5.61 23.81
C ASN A 22 -29.66 4.38 23.86
N ASN A 23 -29.46 3.43 22.96
CA ASN A 23 -29.90 2.05 23.15
C ASN A 23 -28.71 1.16 22.82
N GLY A 24 -28.18 0.52 23.86
CA GLY A 24 -27.08 -0.42 23.76
C GLY A 24 -27.45 -1.61 22.90
N ASN A 25 -26.58 -1.89 21.94
CA ASN A 25 -26.17 -3.25 21.63
C ASN A 25 -24.76 -3.15 21.04
N GLY A 26 -23.80 -3.75 21.72
CA GLY A 26 -22.39 -3.74 21.34
C GLY A 26 -22.21 -4.42 19.99
N SER A 27 -22.15 -3.60 18.94
CA SER A 27 -21.42 -3.91 17.73
C SER A 27 -20.19 -3.03 17.79
N SER A 28 -19.02 -3.63 18.01
CA SER A 28 -17.74 -2.99 17.72
C SER A 28 -17.75 -2.69 16.22
N ALA A 29 -18.29 -1.53 15.85
CA ALA A 29 -18.11 -0.97 14.54
C ALA A 29 -16.60 -0.83 14.37
N MET A 30 -16.03 -1.64 13.47
CA MET A 30 -14.71 -1.36 12.93
C MET A 30 -14.75 0.08 12.48
N VAL A 31 -13.99 0.93 13.17
CA VAL A 31 -13.72 2.30 12.74
C VAL A 31 -13.12 2.16 11.35
N GLY A 32 -13.96 2.43 10.33
CA GLY A 32 -13.53 2.56 8.96
C GLY A 32 -12.60 3.75 8.88
N GLY A 33 -11.30 3.50 9.01
CA GLY A 33 -10.30 4.38 8.39
C GLY A 33 -10.61 4.38 6.90
N ASN A 34 -10.64 5.56 6.29
CA ASN A 34 -10.90 5.64 4.86
C ASN A 34 -9.84 4.80 4.15
N LEU A 35 -10.20 4.06 3.09
CA LEU A 35 -9.18 3.44 2.22
C LEU A 35 -8.15 4.48 1.76
N SER A 36 -8.57 5.73 1.64
CA SER A 36 -7.74 6.90 1.36
C SER A 36 -6.72 7.25 2.45
N ASP A 37 -6.86 6.75 3.68
CA ASP A 37 -5.88 6.91 4.77
C ASP A 37 -4.84 5.78 4.79
N SER A 38 -5.23 4.57 4.37
CA SER A 38 -4.31 3.44 4.15
C SER A 38 -3.55 3.53 2.82
N ILE A 39 -4.19 4.09 1.78
CA ILE A 39 -3.54 4.61 0.57
C ILE A 39 -2.89 5.97 0.86
N GLY A 40 -3.41 6.69 1.87
CA GLY A 40 -2.93 7.98 2.41
C GLY A 40 -1.53 7.93 2.99
N ALA A 41 -1.12 6.74 3.44
CA ALA A 41 0.24 6.44 3.85
C ALA A 41 1.11 5.97 2.68
N VAL A 42 0.68 6.12 1.44
CA VAL A 42 1.44 5.87 0.22
C VAL A 42 1.07 7.03 -0.72
N ALA A 43 0.89 8.25 -0.21
CA ALA A 43 0.11 9.29 -0.91
C ALA A 43 0.94 10.36 -1.61
N ASN A 44 2.25 10.41 -1.41
CA ASN A 44 3.07 11.45 -1.99
C ASN A 44 3.96 10.92 -3.11
N ALA A 45 3.34 10.69 -4.28
CA ALA A 45 3.87 10.92 -5.64
C ALA A 45 3.12 10.05 -6.67
N ALA A 46 2.06 10.60 -7.25
CA ALA A 46 1.65 10.40 -8.63
C ALA A 46 0.61 11.51 -8.93
N SER A 47 1.10 12.75 -9.07
CA SER A 47 0.28 13.83 -9.60
C SER A 47 0.11 13.62 -11.11
N GLY A 48 -0.98 12.94 -11.47
CA GLY A 48 -1.34 12.58 -12.84
C GLY A 48 -1.90 11.17 -12.85
N GLU A 49 -3.01 10.93 -13.53
CA GLU A 49 -3.57 9.59 -13.75
C GLU A 49 -2.50 8.68 -14.39
N GLU A 50 -1.67 8.04 -13.58
CA GLU A 50 -0.78 6.99 -14.08
C GLU A 50 -1.64 5.74 -14.19
N VAL A 51 -2.34 5.67 -15.34
CA VAL A 51 -3.23 4.58 -15.68
C VAL A 51 -2.41 3.31 -15.83
N LEU A 52 -2.83 2.24 -15.14
CA LEU A 52 -2.28 0.90 -15.34
C LEU A 52 -2.23 0.56 -16.83
N ASP A 53 -1.11 0.01 -17.28
CA ASP A 53 -0.97 -0.36 -18.68
C ASP A 53 -2.01 -1.46 -19.05
N PRO A 54 -2.42 -1.55 -20.32
CA PRO A 54 -3.45 -2.51 -20.74
C PRO A 54 -3.11 -3.98 -20.49
N VAL A 55 -1.83 -4.35 -20.44
CA VAL A 55 -1.39 -5.71 -20.11
C VAL A 55 -1.68 -5.98 -18.64
N THR A 56 -1.30 -5.06 -17.76
CA THR A 56 -1.58 -5.16 -16.31
C THR A 56 -3.07 -5.19 -16.03
N VAL A 57 -3.88 -4.34 -16.67
CA VAL A 57 -5.34 -4.36 -16.52
C VAL A 57 -5.94 -5.72 -16.90
N ARG A 58 -5.46 -6.35 -17.98
CA ARG A 58 -5.91 -7.69 -18.38
C ARG A 58 -5.51 -8.76 -17.36
N MET A 59 -4.30 -8.68 -16.83
CA MET A 59 -3.82 -9.61 -15.80
C MET A 59 -4.65 -9.47 -14.53
N VAL A 60 -4.89 -8.26 -14.04
CA VAL A 60 -5.74 -8.00 -12.87
C VAL A 60 -7.16 -8.51 -13.08
N ARG A 61 -7.72 -8.34 -14.29
CA ARG A 61 -9.03 -8.92 -14.64
C ARG A 61 -9.01 -10.44 -14.54
N ALA A 62 -7.96 -11.11 -15.03
CA ALA A 62 -7.83 -12.56 -14.93
C ALA A 62 -7.69 -13.05 -13.47
N LEU A 63 -6.92 -12.32 -12.64
CA LEU A 63 -6.81 -12.58 -11.20
C LEU A 63 -8.17 -12.42 -10.50
N ASN A 64 -8.90 -11.35 -10.81
CA ASN A 64 -10.24 -11.11 -10.28
C ASN A 64 -11.24 -12.20 -10.64
N VAL A 65 -11.18 -12.76 -11.86
CA VAL A 65 -12.02 -13.91 -12.23
C VAL A 65 -11.71 -15.14 -11.37
N ARG A 66 -10.44 -15.40 -11.06
CA ARG A 66 -10.01 -16.51 -10.20
C ARG A 66 -10.41 -16.31 -8.73
N SER A 67 -10.37 -15.07 -8.24
CA SER A 67 -10.65 -14.75 -6.84
C SER A 67 -12.13 -14.63 -6.48
N ARG A 68 -13.07 -14.68 -7.45
CA ARG A 68 -14.53 -14.54 -7.16
C ARG A 68 -15.09 -15.55 -6.14
N ASN A 69 -14.42 -16.68 -5.97
CA ASN A 69 -14.83 -17.75 -5.04
C ASN A 69 -13.92 -17.83 -3.79
N GLN A 70 -13.00 -16.88 -3.60
CA GLN A 70 -12.06 -16.89 -2.49
C GLN A 70 -12.33 -15.70 -1.56
N SER A 71 -12.39 -15.95 -0.25
CA SER A 71 -12.68 -14.93 0.76
C SER A 71 -11.58 -13.86 0.89
N MET A 72 -10.36 -14.18 0.44
CA MET A 72 -9.21 -13.29 0.43
C MET A 72 -8.45 -13.49 -0.88
N PRO A 73 -7.88 -12.42 -1.47
CA PRO A 73 -7.82 -11.06 -0.96
C PRO A 73 -8.93 -10.12 -1.50
N GLY A 74 -10.04 -10.64 -2.06
CA GLY A 74 -11.08 -9.81 -2.70
C GLY A 74 -10.77 -9.44 -4.15
N LEU A 75 -11.59 -8.58 -4.74
CA LEU A 75 -11.39 -8.06 -6.10
C LEU A 75 -10.49 -6.83 -6.08
N ARG A 76 -9.44 -6.85 -6.91
CA ARG A 76 -8.50 -5.73 -7.07
C ARG A 76 -9.19 -4.59 -7.84
N LEU A 77 -9.07 -3.38 -7.32
CA LEU A 77 -9.68 -2.17 -7.85
C LEU A 77 -8.68 -1.43 -8.74
N THR A 78 -8.71 -1.70 -10.04
CA THR A 78 -7.76 -1.12 -11.01
C THR A 78 -7.84 0.40 -11.13
N GLY A 79 -9.02 0.99 -10.85
CA GLY A 79 -9.21 2.45 -10.87
C GLY A 79 -8.60 3.18 -9.67
N GLU A 80 -8.22 2.43 -8.64
CA GLU A 80 -7.56 2.95 -7.43
C GLU A 80 -6.11 2.45 -7.31
N ALA A 81 -5.59 1.84 -8.38
CA ALA A 81 -4.23 1.35 -8.38
C ALA A 81 -3.23 2.51 -8.43
N ARG A 82 -2.12 2.35 -7.70
CA ARG A 82 -0.97 3.24 -7.76
C ARG A 82 0.19 2.53 -8.46
N VAL A 83 0.81 3.21 -9.41
CA VAL A 83 2.09 2.80 -10.00
C VAL A 83 3.20 3.35 -9.11
N LEU A 84 4.14 2.50 -8.72
CA LEU A 84 5.37 2.89 -8.04
C LEU A 84 6.51 2.98 -9.06
N PRO A 85 7.64 3.62 -8.71
CA PRO A 85 8.79 3.65 -9.59
C PRO A 85 9.19 2.27 -10.07
N ARG A 86 9.75 2.22 -11.28
CA ARG A 86 10.32 0.99 -11.78
C ARG A 86 11.44 0.51 -10.88
N THR A 87 11.50 -0.79 -10.72
CA THR A 87 12.63 -1.46 -10.07
C THR A 87 13.89 -1.31 -10.91
N VAL A 88 15.05 -1.68 -10.35
CA VAL A 88 16.34 -1.59 -11.05
C VAL A 88 16.39 -2.49 -12.29
N ASP A 89 15.63 -3.59 -12.30
CA ASP A 89 15.42 -4.48 -13.46
C ASP A 89 14.36 -3.97 -14.44
N GLY A 90 13.84 -2.76 -14.23
CA GLY A 90 12.95 -2.06 -15.16
C GLY A 90 11.49 -2.47 -15.10
N LYS A 91 11.12 -3.38 -14.18
CA LYS A 91 9.75 -3.84 -13.97
C LYS A 91 8.94 -2.78 -13.24
N HIS A 92 7.66 -2.69 -13.59
CA HIS A 92 6.73 -1.90 -12.80
C HIS A 92 6.26 -2.62 -11.54
N VAL A 93 6.02 -1.82 -10.50
CA VAL A 93 5.40 -2.29 -9.26
C VAL A 93 4.10 -1.54 -9.06
N TYR A 94 3.03 -2.28 -8.85
CA TYR A 94 1.69 -1.76 -8.70
C TYR A 94 1.15 -2.05 -7.31
N VAL A 95 0.49 -1.07 -6.72
CA VAL A 95 -0.24 -1.21 -5.46
C VAL A 95 -1.72 -1.13 -5.79
N LEU A 96 -2.45 -2.21 -5.52
CA LEU A 96 -3.87 -2.33 -5.83
C LEU A 96 -4.65 -2.56 -4.53
N PRO A 97 -5.51 -1.63 -4.11
CA PRO A 97 -6.48 -1.95 -3.07
C PRO A 97 -7.51 -2.94 -3.59
N THR A 98 -8.19 -3.62 -2.66
CA THR A 98 -9.27 -4.55 -2.98
C THR A 98 -10.59 -4.11 -2.36
N ASP A 99 -11.70 -4.63 -2.89
CA ASP A 99 -13.06 -4.34 -2.45
C ASP A 99 -13.37 -4.76 -1.00
N ASN A 100 -12.55 -5.62 -0.41
CA ASN A 100 -12.66 -6.05 0.99
C ASN A 100 -11.62 -5.37 1.92
N GLY A 101 -10.90 -4.37 1.42
CA GLY A 101 -9.96 -3.56 2.19
C GLY A 101 -8.55 -4.16 2.33
N ALA A 102 -8.21 -5.22 1.59
CA ALA A 102 -6.85 -5.70 1.46
C ALA A 102 -6.02 -4.81 0.52
N LEU A 103 -4.70 -5.00 0.57
CA LEU A 103 -3.74 -4.36 -0.32
C LEU A 103 -2.95 -5.44 -1.05
N CYS A 104 -2.92 -5.37 -2.37
CA CYS A 104 -2.13 -6.24 -3.23
C CYS A 104 -0.96 -5.46 -3.84
N VAL A 105 0.24 -6.00 -3.69
CA VAL A 105 1.44 -5.54 -4.39
C VAL A 105 1.70 -6.50 -5.54
N LEU A 106 1.71 -5.97 -6.74
CA LEU A 106 1.88 -6.72 -7.98
C LEU A 106 3.17 -6.26 -8.65
N VAL A 107 4.07 -7.18 -8.95
CA VAL A 107 5.26 -6.94 -9.76
C VAL A 107 4.97 -7.41 -11.17
N GLU A 108 5.22 -6.54 -12.15
CA GLU A 108 4.94 -6.81 -13.57
C GLU A 108 5.50 -8.16 -14.03
N ALA A 109 4.61 -8.99 -14.59
CA ALA A 109 4.91 -10.31 -15.15
C ALA A 109 5.57 -11.33 -14.20
N ASP A 110 5.50 -11.12 -12.89
CA ASP A 110 6.23 -11.94 -11.92
C ASP A 110 5.32 -12.50 -10.82
N THR A 111 5.05 -11.72 -9.78
CA THR A 111 4.32 -12.17 -8.60
C THR A 111 3.32 -11.14 -8.09
N GLU A 112 2.36 -11.61 -7.30
CA GLU A 112 1.45 -10.79 -6.52
C GLU A 112 1.48 -11.24 -5.06
N VAL A 113 1.60 -10.28 -4.15
CA VAL A 113 1.43 -10.52 -2.71
C VAL A 113 0.33 -9.63 -2.20
N CYS A 114 -0.69 -10.25 -1.62
CA CYS A 114 -1.80 -9.53 -1.01
C CYS A 114 -1.83 -9.77 0.50
N GLY A 115 -2.18 -8.72 1.22
CA GLY A 115 -2.29 -8.78 2.67
C GLY A 115 -3.18 -7.68 3.22
N PRO A 116 -3.26 -7.57 4.54
CA PRO A 116 -3.91 -6.44 5.18
C PRO A 116 -3.29 -5.11 4.73
N PRO A 117 -4.02 -3.99 4.86
CA PRO A 117 -3.50 -2.68 4.50
C PRO A 117 -2.30 -2.30 5.38
N LEU A 118 -1.43 -1.45 4.82
CA LEU A 118 -0.28 -0.90 5.54
C LEU A 118 -0.77 0.00 6.68
N SER A 119 -0.06 -0.06 7.80
CA SER A 119 -0.34 0.75 8.99
C SER A 119 0.91 0.90 9.84
N ALA A 120 0.88 1.74 10.86
CA ALA A 120 2.00 1.88 11.80
C ALA A 120 2.42 0.54 12.45
N ALA A 121 1.51 -0.42 12.59
CA ALA A 121 1.81 -1.77 13.11
C ALA A 121 2.27 -2.75 12.02
N ARG A 122 1.97 -2.46 10.75
CA ARG A 122 2.39 -3.23 9.56
C ARG A 122 2.87 -2.27 8.49
N PRO A 123 4.05 -1.66 8.69
CA PRO A 123 4.44 -0.50 7.91
C PRO A 123 5.01 -0.84 6.55
N ALA A 124 5.20 -2.11 6.23
CA ALA A 124 5.61 -2.54 4.91
C ALA A 124 5.05 -3.92 4.57
N SER A 125 4.86 -4.14 3.28
CA SER A 125 4.61 -5.45 2.66
C SER A 125 5.87 -5.86 1.91
N VAL A 126 6.31 -7.10 2.09
CA VAL A 126 7.55 -7.62 1.51
C VAL A 126 7.22 -8.85 0.68
N THR A 127 7.79 -8.90 -0.51
CA THR A 127 7.80 -10.08 -1.37
C THR A 127 9.23 -10.42 -1.73
N THR A 128 9.48 -11.70 -2.02
CA THR A 128 10.76 -12.12 -2.55
C THR A 128 10.55 -12.80 -3.88
N LEU A 129 11.36 -12.38 -4.85
CA LEU A 129 11.47 -12.99 -6.16
C LEU A 129 12.67 -13.92 -6.11
N ASP A 130 12.43 -15.22 -6.29
CA ASP A 130 13.50 -16.17 -6.50
C ASP A 130 13.75 -16.32 -8.01
N SER A 131 15.01 -16.31 -8.41
CA SER A 131 15.39 -16.69 -9.76
C SER A 131 15.73 -18.17 -9.73
N ASP A 132 14.71 -19.03 -9.71
CA ASP A 132 14.93 -20.49 -9.67
C ASP A 132 15.84 -20.94 -10.84
N GLY A 133 17.09 -21.30 -10.54
CA GLY A 133 17.99 -21.89 -11.53
C GLY A 133 19.47 -21.95 -11.11
N PRO A 134 20.21 -23.04 -11.45
CA PRO A 134 21.66 -23.09 -11.29
C PRO A 134 22.32 -21.95 -12.11
N GLY A 135 23.00 -21.02 -11.42
CA GLY A 135 23.59 -19.82 -12.05
C GLY A 135 22.65 -18.63 -12.16
N GLY A 136 21.47 -18.68 -11.53
CA GLY A 136 20.49 -17.59 -11.50
C GLY A 136 20.98 -16.34 -10.75
N ALA A 137 20.31 -15.21 -11.03
CA ALA A 137 20.48 -13.99 -10.25
C ALA A 137 20.12 -14.26 -8.78
N GLY A 138 20.82 -13.63 -7.83
CA GLY A 138 20.52 -13.82 -6.41
C GLY A 138 19.09 -13.41 -6.06
N ALA A 139 18.59 -13.93 -4.93
CA ALA A 139 17.26 -13.61 -4.43
C ALA A 139 17.04 -12.08 -4.39
N THR A 140 15.95 -11.62 -4.98
CA THR A 140 15.59 -10.20 -5.00
C THR A 140 14.43 -9.97 -4.05
N VAL A 141 14.67 -9.16 -3.01
CA VAL A 141 13.63 -8.74 -2.07
C VAL A 141 13.07 -7.41 -2.54
N ILE A 142 11.75 -7.36 -2.74
CA ILE A 142 11.04 -6.15 -3.13
C ILE A 142 9.95 -5.91 -2.11
N GLY A 143 9.68 -4.66 -1.78
CA GLY A 143 8.50 -4.37 -1.01
C GLY A 143 8.06 -2.93 -1.07
N VAL A 144 6.87 -2.72 -0.54
CA VAL A 144 6.23 -1.42 -0.46
C VAL A 144 6.07 -1.05 1.00
N ALA A 145 6.49 0.16 1.35
CA ALA A 145 6.44 0.69 2.70
C ALA A 145 5.53 1.92 2.78
N MET A 146 4.94 2.12 3.95
CA MET A 146 4.13 3.30 4.23
C MET A 146 5.01 4.56 4.31
N ASP A 147 4.37 5.71 4.23
CA ASP A 147 4.96 7.03 4.29
C ASP A 147 5.63 7.23 5.66
N GLY A 148 6.78 7.89 5.62
CA GLY A 148 7.62 8.10 6.80
C GLY A 148 8.55 6.92 7.13
N VAL A 149 8.38 5.75 6.51
CA VAL A 149 9.42 4.69 6.55
C VAL A 149 10.58 5.12 5.66
N THR A 150 11.77 5.15 6.22
CA THR A 150 12.99 5.61 5.54
C THR A 150 13.90 4.45 5.15
N THR A 151 13.93 3.37 5.95
CA THR A 151 14.75 2.20 5.67
C THR A 151 14.04 0.91 6.05
N ILE A 152 14.33 -0.15 5.29
CA ILE A 152 14.04 -1.54 5.65
C ILE A 152 15.36 -2.23 5.94
N SER A 153 15.53 -2.67 7.18
CA SER A 153 16.67 -3.47 7.58
C SER A 153 16.38 -4.95 7.37
N LEU A 154 17.19 -5.60 6.54
CA LEU A 154 17.21 -7.04 6.32
C LEU A 154 18.38 -7.62 7.11
N THR A 155 18.25 -8.80 7.70
CA THR A 155 19.44 -9.54 8.15
C THR A 155 19.71 -10.64 7.15
N VAL A 156 20.91 -10.65 6.60
CA VAL A 156 21.38 -11.63 5.62
C VAL A 156 22.68 -12.23 6.14
N ASN A 157 22.74 -13.55 6.30
CA ASN A 157 23.91 -14.25 6.86
C ASN A 157 24.40 -13.66 8.20
N GLY A 158 23.47 -13.22 9.04
CA GLY A 158 23.77 -12.61 10.35
C GLY A 158 24.21 -11.13 10.30
N ALA A 159 24.40 -10.55 9.12
CA ALA A 159 24.71 -9.13 8.95
C ALA A 159 23.43 -8.33 8.64
N GLN A 160 23.26 -7.19 9.32
CA GLN A 160 22.15 -6.29 9.04
C GLN A 160 22.48 -5.36 7.87
N ILE A 161 21.61 -5.32 6.87
CA ILE A 161 21.70 -4.47 5.69
C ILE A 161 20.52 -3.50 5.71
N ALA A 162 20.80 -2.20 5.72
CA ALA A 162 19.79 -1.17 5.62
C ALA A 162 19.51 -0.84 4.15
N VAL A 163 18.29 -1.10 3.70
CA VAL A 163 17.81 -0.81 2.35
C VAL A 163 17.02 0.50 2.39
N PRO A 164 17.39 1.53 1.63
CA PRO A 164 16.63 2.77 1.61
C PRO A 164 15.26 2.57 0.97
N VAL A 165 14.23 3.18 1.56
CA VAL A 165 12.91 3.32 0.95
C VAL A 165 12.90 4.62 0.15
N ARG A 166 12.53 4.55 -1.13
CA ARG A 166 12.37 5.70 -2.02
C ARG A 166 10.99 5.62 -2.65
N GLU A 167 10.20 6.67 -2.47
CA GLU A 167 8.83 6.74 -3.02
C GLU A 167 8.03 5.48 -2.68
N ASN A 168 8.08 5.08 -1.40
CA ASN A 168 7.41 3.89 -0.86
C ASN A 168 7.91 2.54 -1.38
N LEU A 169 8.88 2.49 -2.29
CA LEU A 169 9.48 1.26 -2.80
C LEU A 169 10.85 1.01 -2.15
N PHE A 170 11.15 -0.25 -1.87
CA PHE A 170 12.52 -0.69 -1.59
C PHE A 170 12.83 -1.98 -2.35
N VAL A 171 14.08 -2.09 -2.79
CA VAL A 171 14.58 -3.23 -3.55
C VAL A 171 15.95 -3.60 -3.02
N PHE A 172 16.16 -4.87 -2.73
CA PHE A 172 17.44 -5.45 -2.38
C PHE A 172 17.75 -6.62 -3.30
N HIS A 173 18.90 -6.57 -3.94
CA HIS A 173 19.41 -7.68 -4.76
C HIS A 173 20.47 -8.43 -3.96
N GLY A 174 20.17 -9.69 -3.64
CA GLY A 174 21.13 -10.60 -3.05
C GLY A 174 22.19 -11.04 -4.06
N SER A 175 23.31 -11.55 -3.56
CA SER A 175 24.28 -12.27 -4.40
C SER A 175 23.69 -13.60 -4.88
N SER A 176 24.20 -14.17 -5.98
CA SER A 176 23.77 -15.49 -6.49
C SER A 176 23.97 -16.66 -5.52
N ALA A 177 24.76 -16.48 -4.46
CA ALA A 177 24.93 -17.46 -3.39
C ALA A 177 23.88 -17.34 -2.27
N MET A 178 23.05 -16.31 -2.27
CA MET A 178 22.01 -16.09 -1.27
C MET A 178 20.71 -16.80 -1.67
N THR A 179 20.10 -17.44 -0.69
CA THR A 179 18.81 -18.12 -0.77
C THR A 179 17.77 -17.39 0.08
N LEU A 180 16.49 -17.68 -0.14
CA LEU A 180 15.39 -17.14 0.68
C LEU A 180 15.55 -17.44 2.18
N GLY A 181 16.18 -18.57 2.53
CA GLY A 181 16.41 -18.97 3.92
C GLY A 181 17.42 -18.10 4.67
N ASP A 182 18.24 -17.34 3.94
CA ASP A 182 19.27 -16.47 4.53
C ASP A 182 18.70 -15.15 5.07
N PHE A 183 17.44 -14.84 4.75
CA PHE A 183 16.77 -13.63 5.17
C PHE A 183 16.03 -13.83 6.51
N SER A 184 16.41 -13.05 7.51
CA SER A 184 15.61 -12.93 8.73
C SER A 184 14.40 -12.01 8.52
N ARG A 185 13.48 -12.01 9.49
CA ARG A 185 12.37 -11.03 9.57
C ARG A 185 12.87 -9.58 9.45
N PRO A 186 12.42 -8.82 8.44
CA PRO A 186 12.83 -7.43 8.27
C PRO A 186 12.35 -6.51 9.40
N THR A 187 12.97 -5.34 9.49
CA THR A 187 12.56 -4.25 10.37
C THR A 187 12.42 -2.96 9.58
N ALA A 188 11.28 -2.28 9.71
CA ALA A 188 11.08 -0.94 9.15
C ALA A 188 11.54 0.12 10.15
N SER A 189 12.25 1.14 9.67
CA SER A 189 12.65 2.31 10.47
C SER A 189 12.02 3.58 9.91
N PHE A 190 11.59 4.45 10.80
CA PHE A 190 10.95 5.73 10.49
C PHE A 190 11.92 6.90 10.68
N ALA A 191 11.60 8.04 10.06
CA ALA A 191 12.41 9.27 10.20
C ALA A 191 12.51 9.79 11.65
N ASP A 192 11.52 9.48 12.50
CA ASP A 192 11.48 9.84 13.93
C ASP A 192 12.32 8.89 14.82
N GLY A 193 13.01 7.91 14.23
CA GLY A 193 13.81 6.92 14.94
C GLY A 193 13.02 5.70 15.45
N ARG A 194 11.70 5.66 15.26
CA ARG A 194 10.88 4.49 15.61
C ARG A 194 11.23 3.32 14.68
N THR A 195 11.19 2.11 15.23
CA THR A 195 11.40 0.87 14.48
C THR A 195 10.28 -0.13 14.72
N VAL A 196 9.86 -0.85 13.69
CA VAL A 196 8.80 -1.87 13.76
C VAL A 196 9.27 -3.12 13.03
N ARG A 197 9.24 -4.26 13.73
CA ARG A 197 9.59 -5.55 13.14
C ARG A 197 8.44 -6.07 12.28
N LEU A 198 8.75 -6.53 11.07
CA LEU A 198 7.77 -7.09 10.16
C LEU A 198 7.47 -8.56 10.53
N SER A 199 6.21 -8.96 10.37
CA SER A 199 5.68 -10.27 10.79
C SER A 199 5.78 -11.34 9.73
#